data_AF-A0A9E0TGA1-F1
#
_entry.id   AF-A0A9E0TGA1-F1
#
_cell.length_a   1.000
_cell.length_b   1.000
_cell.length_c   1.000
_cell.angle_alpha   90.00
_cell.angle_beta   90.00
_cell.angle_gamma   90.00
#
_symmetry.space_group_name_H-M   'P 1'
#
loop_
_entity.id
_entity.type
_entity.pdbx_description
1 polymer ?
#
loop_
_entity_poly.entity_id
_entity_poly.type
_entity_poly.pdbx_seq_one_letter_code
_entity_poly.pdbx_strand_id
1 'polypeptide(L)'
;MRFLPVNPRALLVELDDLEQTLALLASLQRAPIAGIDEIVPAARTLLLHLQPGEPDVAALAHALAQRDISGPVEQDGPRIEIPVRYDGEDLAEVAALLGITPTELIARHTGQDYTVAFCGFAPGFAYLSGGHPSLNVPRRATPR
;
A
#
# COMPACT_ATOMS: atom_id res chain seq x y z
N MET A 1 -11.86 9.52 5.65
CA MET A 1 -10.60 10.30 5.54
C MET A 1 -10.36 11.11 6.80
N ARG A 2 -9.21 10.95 7.47
CA ARG A 2 -8.79 11.73 8.65
C ARG A 2 -7.45 12.39 8.39
N PHE A 3 -7.27 13.64 8.82
CA PHE A 3 -6.06 14.43 8.61
C PHE A 3 -5.34 14.63 9.93
N LEU A 4 -4.07 14.21 10.00
CA LEU A 4 -3.26 14.21 11.21
C LEU A 4 -1.95 14.96 10.95
N PRO A 5 -1.77 16.16 11.51
CA PRO A 5 -0.49 16.85 11.45
C PRO A 5 0.61 16.00 12.13
N VAL A 6 1.69 15.72 11.42
CA VAL A 6 2.84 14.97 11.95
C VAL A 6 3.89 15.94 12.48
N ASN A 7 4.19 16.97 11.68
CA ASN A 7 5.05 18.09 12.02
C ASN A 7 4.69 19.29 11.08
N PRO A 8 5.31 20.48 11.23
CA PRO A 8 4.97 21.65 10.41
C PRO A 8 5.11 21.46 8.90
N ARG A 9 5.82 20.42 8.45
CA ARG A 9 6.08 20.09 7.05
C ARG A 9 5.53 18.73 6.64
N ALA A 10 4.65 18.13 7.44
CA ALA A 10 4.11 16.81 7.13
C ALA A 10 2.68 16.63 7.62
N LEU A 11 1.82 16.17 6.71
CA LEU A 11 0.43 15.82 6.99
C LEU A 11 0.21 14.35 6.67
N LEU A 12 -0.27 13.58 7.64
CA LEU A 12 -0.69 12.20 7.43
C LEU A 12 -2.19 12.18 7.13
N VAL A 13 -2.55 11.58 5.99
CA VAL A 13 -3.93 11.34 5.60
C VAL A 13 -4.22 9.87 5.87
N GLU A 14 -5.20 9.57 6.71
CA GLU A 14 -5.67 8.21 6.96
C GLU A 14 -6.95 7.90 6.18
N LEU A 15 -6.97 6.74 5.55
CA LEU A 15 -8.03 6.22 4.70
C LEU A 15 -8.61 4.91 5.26
N ASP A 16 -9.74 4.48 4.70
CA ASP A 16 -10.43 3.29 5.20
C ASP A 16 -9.69 2.00 4.83
N ASP A 17 -9.04 1.97 3.66
CA ASP A 17 -8.35 0.80 3.13
C ASP A 17 -7.27 1.17 2.10
N LEU A 18 -6.66 0.12 1.51
CA LEU A 18 -5.65 0.25 0.49
C LEU A 18 -6.20 0.82 -0.82
N GLU A 19 -7.43 0.47 -1.20
CA GLU A 19 -8.05 0.93 -2.44
C GLU A 19 -8.22 2.45 -2.44
N GLN A 20 -8.77 3.00 -1.36
CA GLN A 20 -8.86 4.45 -1.17
C GLN A 20 -7.49 5.13 -1.13
N THR A 21 -6.49 4.48 -0.52
CA THR A 21 -5.12 5.03 -0.46
C THR A 21 -4.51 5.15 -1.86
N LEU A 22 -4.63 4.10 -2.68
CA LEU A 22 -4.17 4.11 -4.06
C LEU A 22 -4.97 5.08 -4.93
N ALA A 23 -6.28 5.18 -4.73
CA ALA A 23 -7.14 6.12 -5.45
C ALA A 23 -6.75 7.58 -5.17
N LEU A 24 -6.49 7.93 -3.91
CA LEU A 24 -6.01 9.26 -3.56
C LEU A 24 -4.62 9.53 -4.14
N LEU A 25 -3.70 8.56 -4.10
CA LEU A 25 -2.38 8.67 -4.69
C LEU A 25 -2.47 8.95 -6.20
N ALA A 26 -3.25 8.15 -6.93
CA ALA A 26 -3.44 8.30 -8.36
C ALA A 26 -4.08 9.67 -8.71
N SER A 27 -5.02 10.13 -7.89
CA SER A 27 -5.64 11.46 -8.04
C SER A 27 -4.61 12.59 -7.87
N LEU A 28 -3.71 12.49 -6.90
CA LEU A 28 -2.66 13.48 -6.65
C LEU A 28 -1.57 13.44 -7.72
N GLN A 29 -1.25 12.27 -8.27
CA GLN A 29 -0.32 12.13 -9.40
C GLN A 29 -0.90 12.74 -10.68
N ARG A 30 -2.19 12.53 -10.94
CA ARG A 30 -2.88 13.08 -12.13
C ARG A 30 -3.08 14.60 -12.04
N ALA A 31 -3.40 15.10 -10.86
CA ALA A 31 -3.61 16.51 -10.60
C ALA A 31 -2.92 16.90 -9.28
N PRO A 32 -1.64 17.31 -9.32
CA PRO A 32 -0.88 17.72 -8.15
C PRO A 32 -1.50 18.92 -7.43
N ILE A 33 -1.32 18.99 -6.11
CA ILE A 33 -1.65 20.17 -5.30
C ILE A 33 -0.34 20.91 -5.02
N ALA A 34 -0.34 22.22 -5.28
CA ALA A 34 0.81 23.06 -4.99
C ALA A 34 1.16 23.03 -3.49
N GLY A 35 2.45 22.98 -3.17
CA GLY A 35 2.93 22.95 -1.79
C GLY A 35 3.16 21.55 -1.21
N ILE A 36 2.90 20.47 -1.97
CA ILE A 36 3.30 19.10 -1.64
C ILE A 36 4.61 18.75 -2.36
N ASP A 37 5.63 18.34 -1.60
CA ASP A 37 6.98 18.00 -2.07
C ASP A 37 7.06 16.53 -2.45
N GLU A 38 6.50 15.68 -1.60
CA GLU A 38 6.61 14.23 -1.67
C GLU A 38 5.34 13.59 -1.12
N ILE A 39 4.96 12.47 -1.71
CA ILE A 39 3.81 11.66 -1.30
C ILE A 39 4.33 10.26 -1.03
N VAL A 40 4.24 9.82 0.23
CA VAL A 40 4.69 8.48 0.65
C VAL A 40 3.47 7.62 0.99
N PRO A 41 3.11 6.65 0.13
CA PRO A 41 2.00 5.74 0.39
C PRO A 41 2.36 4.61 1.37
N ALA A 42 1.34 4.16 2.11
CA ALA A 42 1.36 2.96 2.93
C ALA A 42 0.02 2.23 2.83
N ALA A 43 -0.25 1.26 3.71
CA ALA A 43 -1.44 0.40 3.60
C ALA A 43 -2.79 1.14 3.72
N ARG A 44 -2.86 2.13 4.62
CA ARG A 44 -4.09 2.91 4.89
C ARG A 44 -3.82 4.41 5.06
N THR A 45 -2.64 4.85 4.64
CA THR A 45 -2.21 6.24 4.86
C THR A 45 -1.40 6.76 3.70
N LEU A 46 -1.52 8.06 3.44
CA LEU A 46 -0.56 8.83 2.64
C LEU A 46 0.12 9.86 3.55
N LEU A 47 1.44 9.86 3.60
CA LEU A 47 2.21 10.93 4.21
C LEU A 47 2.55 11.96 3.14
N LEU A 48 2.12 13.20 3.35
CA LEU A 48 2.37 14.33 2.45
C LEU A 48 3.45 15.20 3.08
N HIS A 49 4.61 15.31 2.43
CA HIS A 49 5.63 16.29 2.80
C HIS A 49 5.29 17.63 2.16
N LEU A 50 5.42 18.71 2.91
CA LEU A 50 5.01 20.05 2.49
C LEU A 50 6.23 20.97 2.30
N GLN A 51 6.12 21.88 1.33
CA GLN A 51 7.11 22.92 1.07
C GLN A 51 7.37 23.75 2.34
N PRO A 52 8.57 24.31 2.53
CA PRO A 52 8.84 25.21 3.65
C PRO A 52 7.93 26.45 3.61
N GLY A 53 7.38 26.84 4.76
CA GLY A 53 6.50 28.00 4.89
C GLY A 53 5.44 27.77 5.97
N GLU A 54 4.36 28.54 5.91
CA GLU A 54 3.14 28.32 6.69
C GLU A 54 2.07 27.70 5.77
N PRO A 55 2.08 26.37 5.56
CA PRO A 55 1.08 25.74 4.72
C PRO A 55 -0.30 25.87 5.38
N ASP A 56 -1.30 26.29 4.59
CA ASP A 56 -2.69 26.25 5.03
C ASP A 56 -3.19 24.78 5.02
N VAL A 57 -2.95 24.10 6.13
CA VAL A 57 -3.35 22.70 6.33
C VAL A 57 -4.87 22.53 6.22
N ALA A 58 -5.66 23.54 6.59
CA ALA A 58 -7.11 23.47 6.50
C ALA A 58 -7.57 23.53 5.03
N ALA A 59 -7.01 24.44 4.24
CA ALA A 59 -7.27 24.50 2.80
C ALA A 59 -6.80 23.22 2.09
N LEU A 60 -5.63 22.68 2.47
CA LEU A 60 -5.13 21.42 1.93
C LEU A 60 -6.05 20.25 2.26
N ALA A 61 -6.46 20.11 3.53
CA ALA A 61 -7.40 19.07 3.95
C ALA A 61 -8.75 19.17 3.22
N HIS A 62 -9.26 20.39 3.03
CA HIS A 62 -10.47 20.63 2.26
C HIS A 62 -10.29 20.16 0.80
N ALA A 63 -9.20 20.56 0.14
CA ALA A 63 -8.90 20.16 -1.23
C ALA A 63 -8.74 18.64 -1.40
N LEU A 64 -8.12 17.97 -0.42
CA LEU A 64 -7.96 16.51 -0.40
C LEU A 64 -9.31 15.80 -0.20
N ALA A 65 -10.17 16.33 0.67
CA ALA A 65 -11.50 15.76 0.92
C ALA A 65 -12.46 15.85 -0.28
N GLN A 66 -12.19 16.75 -1.24
CA GLN A 66 -12.95 16.86 -2.49
C GLN A 66 -12.46 15.90 -3.60
N ARG A 67 -11.40 15.11 -3.36
CA ARG A 67 -10.91 14.15 -4.35
C ARG A 67 -11.88 12.97 -4.46
N ASP A 68 -12.24 12.61 -5.69
CA ASP A 68 -12.92 11.35 -5.95
C ASP A 68 -11.93 10.19 -5.75
N ILE A 69 -12.27 9.32 -4.80
CA ILE A 69 -11.53 8.12 -4.42
C ILE A 69 -12.42 6.86 -4.47
N SER A 70 -13.56 6.94 -5.16
CA SER A 70 -14.56 5.87 -5.23
C SER A 70 -14.33 4.87 -6.36
N GLY A 71 -13.45 5.19 -7.30
CA GLY A 71 -13.16 4.36 -8.47
C GLY A 71 -11.94 3.46 -8.27
N PRO A 72 -11.93 2.27 -8.89
CA PRO A 72 -10.75 1.42 -8.91
C PRO A 72 -9.61 2.14 -9.61
N VAL A 73 -8.40 1.98 -9.08
CA VAL A 73 -7.19 2.43 -9.77
C VAL A 73 -6.72 1.31 -10.68
N GLU A 74 -6.88 1.52 -11.99
CA GLU A 74 -6.19 0.68 -12.96
C GLU A 74 -4.68 0.90 -12.79
N GLN A 75 -3.98 -0.16 -12.42
CA GLN A 75 -2.53 -0.19 -12.40
C GLN A 75 -2.05 -0.93 -13.64
N ASP A 76 -1.71 -0.16 -14.67
CA ASP A 76 -1.05 -0.68 -15.85
C ASP A 76 0.47 -0.76 -15.60
N GLY A 77 0.99 -1.98 -15.61
CA GLY A 77 2.42 -2.26 -15.51
C GLY A 77 2.75 -3.55 -16.24
N PRO A 78 4.01 -3.73 -16.70
CA PRO A 78 4.42 -4.98 -17.31
C PRO A 78 4.33 -6.12 -16.29
N ARG A 79 3.84 -7.28 -16.73
CA ARG A 79 3.91 -8.51 -15.93
C ARG A 79 5.36 -8.95 -15.83
N ILE A 80 5.85 -9.12 -14.60
CA ILE A 80 7.21 -9.59 -14.32
C ILE A 80 7.11 -10.95 -13.64
N GLU A 81 7.78 -11.95 -14.20
CA GLU A 81 7.87 -13.28 -13.60
C GLU A 81 9.06 -13.36 -12.65
N ILE A 82 8.80 -13.63 -11.37
CA ILE A 82 9.82 -13.74 -10.33
C ILE A 82 10.00 -15.23 -10.00
N PRO A 83 11.15 -15.85 -10.31
CA PRO A 83 11.40 -17.23 -9.91
C PRO A 83 11.59 -17.32 -8.39
N VAL A 84 10.80 -18.16 -7.74
CA VAL A 84 10.84 -18.37 -6.28
C VAL A 84 11.11 -19.84 -5.98
N ARG A 85 12.14 -20.09 -5.17
CA ARG A 85 12.32 -21.37 -4.51
C ARG A 85 11.50 -21.36 -3.22
N TYR A 86 10.56 -22.29 -3.09
CA TYR A 86 9.71 -22.41 -1.91
C TYR A 86 10.37 -23.24 -0.82
N ASP A 87 11.35 -22.67 -0.14
CA ASP A 87 12.09 -23.27 0.98
C ASP A 87 12.12 -22.40 2.24
N GLY A 88 11.21 -21.41 2.34
CA GLY A 88 11.10 -20.54 3.50
C GLY A 88 10.77 -21.29 4.79
N GLU A 89 11.37 -20.87 5.91
CA GLU A 89 11.23 -21.54 7.21
C GLU A 89 9.77 -21.60 7.71
N ASP A 90 8.93 -20.65 7.29
CA ASP A 90 7.53 -20.54 7.68
C ASP A 90 6.57 -21.34 6.78
N LEU A 91 7.05 -21.99 5.70
CA LEU A 91 6.16 -22.58 4.68
C LEU A 91 5.16 -23.58 5.27
N ALA A 92 5.62 -24.46 6.16
CA ALA A 92 4.77 -25.45 6.80
C ALA A 92 3.81 -24.80 7.82
N GLU A 93 4.26 -23.79 8.56
CA GLU A 93 3.44 -23.06 9.54
C GLU A 93 2.32 -22.29 8.86
N VAL A 94 2.63 -21.55 7.79
CA VAL A 94 1.66 -20.80 6.98
C VAL A 94 0.61 -21.75 6.39
N ALA A 95 1.02 -22.91 5.87
CA ALA A 95 0.08 -23.90 5.36
C ALA A 95 -0.86 -24.42 6.46
N ALA A 96 -0.33 -24.70 7.66
CA ALA A 96 -1.12 -25.13 8.81
C ALA A 96 -2.12 -24.06 9.29
N LEU A 97 -1.71 -22.78 9.35
CA LEU A 97 -2.59 -21.66 9.71
C LEU A 97 -3.78 -21.53 8.74
N LEU A 98 -3.56 -21.86 7.47
CA LEU A 98 -4.57 -21.82 6.42
C LEU A 98 -5.37 -23.12 6.26
N GLY A 99 -5.04 -24.17 7.02
CA GLY A 99 -5.69 -25.48 6.93
C GLY A 99 -5.46 -26.20 5.60
N ILE A 100 -4.33 -25.94 4.93
CA ILE A 100 -3.99 -26.52 3.62
C ILE A 100 -2.61 -27.19 3.65
N THR A 101 -2.26 -27.88 2.57
CA THR A 101 -0.91 -28.46 2.41
C THR A 101 0.07 -27.40 1.90
N PRO A 102 1.39 -27.56 2.15
CA PRO A 102 2.41 -26.72 1.53
C PRO A 102 2.32 -26.68 0.00
N THR A 103 2.00 -27.80 -0.64
CA THR A 103 1.80 -27.88 -2.10
C THR A 103 0.64 -27.00 -2.56
N GLU A 104 -0.49 -27.04 -1.86
CA GLU A 104 -1.65 -26.20 -2.15
C GLU A 104 -1.36 -24.72 -1.92
N LEU A 105 -0.60 -24.38 -0.87
CA LEU A 105 -0.14 -23.02 -0.62
C LEU A 105 0.70 -22.47 -1.78
N ILE A 106 1.66 -23.27 -2.27
CA ILE A 106 2.49 -22.91 -3.43
C ILE A 106 1.61 -22.73 -4.67
N ALA A 107 0.68 -23.65 -4.94
CA ALA A 107 -0.21 -23.57 -6.08
C ALA A 107 -1.08 -22.30 -6.05
N ARG A 108 -1.64 -21.94 -4.89
CA ARG A 108 -2.41 -20.71 -4.71
C ARG A 108 -1.56 -19.46 -4.87
N HIS A 109 -0.35 -19.47 -4.33
CA HIS A 109 0.54 -18.32 -4.39
C HIS A 109 1.05 -18.08 -5.81
N THR A 110 1.33 -19.14 -6.59
CA THR A 110 1.83 -19.03 -7.97
C THR A 110 0.72 -18.90 -9.01
N GLY A 111 -0.51 -19.32 -8.68
CA GLY A 111 -1.64 -19.33 -9.60
C GLY A 111 -2.38 -18.00 -9.75
N GLN A 112 -1.85 -16.91 -9.19
CA GLN A 112 -2.44 -15.57 -9.24
C GLN A 112 -1.35 -14.53 -9.52
N ASP A 113 -1.72 -13.48 -10.24
CA ASP A 113 -0.88 -12.30 -10.41
C ASP A 113 -1.00 -11.39 -9.17
N TYR A 114 0.06 -10.62 -8.94
CA TYR A 114 0.15 -9.62 -7.88
C TYR A 114 0.49 -8.27 -8.48
N THR A 115 -0.05 -7.21 -7.87
CA THR A 115 0.22 -5.83 -8.25
C THR A 115 1.07 -5.17 -7.18
N VAL A 116 2.10 -4.40 -7.56
CA VAL A 116 2.87 -3.59 -6.61
C VAL A 116 2.03 -2.40 -6.19
N ALA A 117 1.46 -2.45 -4.99
CA ALA A 117 0.65 -1.36 -4.45
C ALA A 117 1.51 -0.13 -4.10
N PHE A 118 2.62 -0.36 -3.39
CA PHE A 118 3.61 0.68 -3.08
C PHE A 118 4.95 0.06 -2.65
N CYS A 119 6.00 0.88 -2.67
CA CYS A 119 7.31 0.51 -2.12
C CYS A 119 7.54 1.21 -0.76
N GLY A 120 8.25 0.54 0.16
CA GLY A 120 8.52 1.07 1.50
C GLY A 120 9.36 0.10 2.33
N PHE A 121 9.54 0.35 3.63
CA PHE A 121 10.40 -0.44 4.55
C PHE A 121 11.90 -0.39 4.24
N ALA A 122 12.31 -0.77 3.03
CA ALA A 122 13.68 -0.70 2.55
C ALA A 122 13.71 -0.41 1.04
N PRO A 123 14.83 0.12 0.49
CA PRO A 123 14.99 0.29 -0.95
C PRO A 123 14.70 -1.02 -1.70
N GLY A 124 13.75 -0.97 -2.63
CA GLY A 124 13.34 -2.13 -3.45
C GLY A 124 12.34 -3.08 -2.78
N PHE A 125 11.90 -2.85 -1.55
CA PHE A 125 10.86 -3.66 -0.92
C PHE A 125 9.47 -3.20 -1.37
N ALA A 126 8.76 -4.09 -2.06
CA ALA A 126 7.44 -3.86 -2.63
C ALA A 126 6.34 -4.53 -1.80
N TYR A 127 5.29 -3.78 -1.48
CA TYR A 127 4.06 -4.30 -0.92
C TYR A 127 3.12 -4.71 -2.04
N LEU A 128 2.81 -6.00 -2.11
CA LEU A 128 1.96 -6.58 -3.14
C LEU A 128 0.49 -6.59 -2.70
N SER A 129 -0.41 -6.29 -3.63
CA SER A 129 -1.85 -6.49 -3.51
C SER A 129 -2.35 -7.52 -4.53
N GLY A 130 -3.59 -7.96 -4.38
CA GLY A 130 -4.16 -9.05 -5.17
C GLY A 130 -3.80 -10.42 -4.60
N GLY A 131 -3.53 -11.39 -5.47
CA GLY A 131 -3.27 -12.77 -5.08
C GLY A 131 -4.53 -13.56 -4.69
N HIS A 132 -4.33 -14.79 -4.22
CA HIS A 132 -5.43 -15.65 -3.85
C HIS A 132 -6.07 -15.19 -2.52
N PRO A 133 -7.40 -14.97 -2.44
CA PRO A 133 -8.04 -14.32 -1.29
C PRO A 133 -7.94 -15.09 0.03
N SER A 134 -7.61 -16.39 -0.02
CA SER A 134 -7.35 -17.19 1.19
C SER A 134 -5.95 -17.00 1.79
N LEU A 135 -5.02 -16.29 1.12
CA LEU A 135 -3.65 -16.09 1.61
C LEU A 135 -3.56 -14.93 2.60
N ASN A 136 -4.47 -14.90 3.58
CA ASN A 136 -4.45 -13.92 4.66
C ASN A 136 -3.92 -14.58 5.93
N VAL A 137 -2.67 -14.26 6.28
CA VAL A 137 -2.00 -14.79 7.47
C VAL A 137 -1.50 -13.66 8.37
N PRO A 138 -1.59 -13.82 9.70
CA PRO A 138 -1.12 -12.81 10.63
C PRO A 138 0.41 -12.67 10.56
N ARG A 139 0.91 -11.48 10.93
CA ARG A 139 2.35 -11.30 11.17
C ARG A 139 2.80 -12.14 12.36
N ARG A 140 4.07 -12.54 12.36
CA ARG A 140 4.71 -13.16 13.53
C ARG A 140 4.61 -12.22 14.74
N ALA A 141 4.49 -12.81 15.93
CA ALA A 141 4.40 -12.05 17.18
C ALA A 141 5.68 -11.28 17.50
N THR A 142 6.84 -11.77 17.03
CA THR A 142 8.13 -11.12 17.20
C THR A 142 8.86 -11.07 15.84
N PRO A 143 9.40 -9.90 15.43
CA PRO A 143 10.26 -9.80 14.25
C PRO A 143 11.49 -10.73 14.35
N ARG A 144 12.03 -11.14 13.21
CA ARG A 144 13.33 -11.82 13.15
C ARG A 144 14.47 -10.84 13.40
#